data_AF-A0A4R5WWF3-F1
#
_entry.id   AF-A0A4R5WWF3-F1
#
_cell.length_a   1.000
_cell.length_b   1.000
_cell.length_c   1.000
_cell.angle_alpha   90.00
_cell.angle_beta   90.00
_cell.angle_gamma   90.00
#
_symmetry.space_group_name_H-M   'P 1'
#
loop_
_entity.id
_entity.type
_entity.pdbx_description
1 polymer ?
#
loop_
_entity_poly.entity_id
_entity_poly.type
_entity_poly.pdbx_seq_one_letter_code
_entity_poly.pdbx_strand_id
1 'polypeptide(L)'
;MRGQPILANLMWANFFRAVGATLATLALAGCGSTPSKPTVAPFTIITGPSSTTTTTTTTSRDQTGAGLPPMKHFRIGGDSYGPVQDCHVADTAVTCTASWDRPYQADTYTGSFTGTLSGFTMTGTWTTHQTGHDANDPRCLWQTDTSVPTTFQFSLDGTVVDHSGPGQWRTTRSGSCTGQESGTSSAAEGGPTAWKVLD
;
A
#
# COMPACT_ATOMS: atom_id res chain seq x y z
N MET A 1 -4.52 -23.33 37.75
CA MET A 1 -3.37 -23.73 36.90
C MET A 1 -3.92 -24.25 35.58
N ARG A 2 -3.30 -23.80 34.47
CA ARG A 2 -3.46 -24.23 33.06
C ARG A 2 -4.82 -23.98 32.38
N GLY A 3 -4.80 -23.06 31.42
CA GLY A 3 -5.74 -22.97 30.30
C GLY A 3 -4.96 -22.61 29.04
N GLN A 4 -4.96 -23.51 28.05
CA GLN A 4 -4.31 -23.38 26.74
C GLN A 4 -4.98 -22.28 25.89
N PRO A 5 -4.25 -21.52 25.06
CA PRO A 5 -4.86 -20.70 24.03
C PRO A 5 -5.19 -21.55 22.80
N ILE A 6 -6.44 -21.37 22.34
CA ILE A 6 -7.03 -21.96 21.15
C ILE A 6 -6.33 -21.42 19.90
N LEU A 7 -5.85 -22.34 19.08
CA LEU A 7 -5.44 -22.14 17.70
C LEU A 7 -6.63 -21.61 16.88
N ALA A 8 -6.53 -20.39 16.36
CA ALA A 8 -7.32 -19.95 15.20
C ALA A 8 -6.41 -20.01 13.97
N ASN A 9 -6.44 -21.16 13.31
CA ASN A 9 -5.78 -21.43 12.05
C ASN A 9 -6.68 -20.98 10.88
N LEU A 10 -6.05 -20.42 9.85
CA LEU A 10 -6.42 -20.42 8.42
C LEU A 10 -7.85 -20.06 8.03
N MET A 11 -7.98 -18.97 7.28
CA MET A 11 -8.31 -19.00 5.85
C MET A 11 -8.35 -17.56 5.33
N TRP A 12 -7.59 -17.27 4.29
CA TRP A 12 -8.11 -16.80 2.99
C TRP A 12 -6.91 -16.69 2.04
N ALA A 13 -6.65 -17.81 1.38
CA ALA A 13 -5.89 -17.89 0.14
C ALA A 13 -6.88 -18.14 -1.00
N ASN A 14 -6.55 -17.61 -2.17
CA ASN A 14 -6.99 -17.99 -3.53
C ASN A 14 -7.72 -16.89 -4.31
N PHE A 15 -6.95 -16.16 -5.12
CA PHE A 15 -7.34 -15.86 -6.51
C PHE A 15 -6.07 -15.85 -7.38
N PHE A 16 -5.64 -17.03 -7.83
CA PHE A 16 -4.71 -17.18 -8.96
C PHE A 16 -5.39 -18.06 -10.01
N ARG A 17 -5.79 -17.46 -11.13
CA ARG A 17 -6.07 -18.20 -12.37
C ARG A 17 -4.77 -18.30 -13.17
N ALA A 18 -4.44 -19.53 -13.52
CA ALA A 18 -3.25 -19.95 -14.23
C ALA A 18 -3.16 -19.36 -15.65
N VAL A 19 -1.95 -19.01 -16.07
CA VAL A 19 -1.58 -18.95 -17.50
C VAL A 19 -0.59 -20.09 -17.74
N GLY A 20 -1.02 -21.09 -18.50
CA GLY A 20 -0.24 -22.28 -18.81
C GLY A 20 0.92 -21.96 -19.75
N ALA A 21 2.12 -22.43 -19.39
CA ALA A 21 3.25 -22.52 -20.30
C ALA A 21 3.49 -24.01 -20.62
N THR A 22 3.30 -24.35 -21.89
CA THR A 22 3.50 -25.68 -22.48
C THR A 22 4.97 -26.12 -22.32
N LEU A 23 5.20 -27.27 -21.70
CA LEU A 23 6.51 -27.92 -21.60
C LEU A 23 6.83 -28.70 -22.88
N ALA A 24 7.91 -28.34 -23.56
CA ALA A 24 8.61 -29.25 -24.46
C ALA A 24 9.89 -29.71 -23.75
N THR A 25 10.00 -31.02 -23.56
CA THR A 25 11.10 -31.75 -22.93
C THR A 25 12.36 -31.80 -23.81
N LEU A 26 13.53 -31.57 -23.21
CA LEU A 26 14.81 -32.19 -23.62
C LEU A 26 15.72 -32.33 -22.39
N ALA A 27 16.39 -33.47 -22.31
CA ALA A 27 17.09 -34.00 -21.15
C ALA A 27 18.62 -33.81 -21.21
N LEU A 28 19.23 -33.99 -20.03
CA LEU A 28 20.58 -34.47 -19.69
C LEU A 28 21.73 -33.47 -19.41
N ALA A 29 22.22 -33.64 -18.17
CA ALA A 29 23.59 -33.56 -17.67
C ALA A 29 24.24 -32.18 -17.46
N GLY A 30 24.46 -31.85 -16.18
CA GLY A 30 25.32 -30.75 -15.74
C GLY A 30 25.13 -30.47 -14.25
N CYS A 31 25.99 -31.03 -13.41
CA CYS A 31 26.05 -30.74 -11.99
C CYS A 31 26.46 -29.27 -11.80
N GLY A 32 25.56 -28.45 -11.29
CA GLY A 32 25.79 -27.04 -10.97
C GLY A 32 24.64 -26.57 -10.11
N SER A 33 24.85 -26.53 -8.81
CA SER A 33 23.90 -26.01 -7.82
C SER A 33 23.64 -24.53 -8.09
N THR A 34 22.62 -24.24 -8.89
CA THR A 34 21.98 -22.93 -8.93
C THR A 34 21.30 -22.70 -7.59
N PRO A 35 21.61 -21.61 -6.86
CA PRO A 35 20.79 -21.24 -5.72
C PRO A 35 19.40 -20.93 -6.27
N SER A 36 18.42 -21.70 -5.81
CA SER A 36 17.00 -21.51 -6.08
C SER A 36 16.65 -20.06 -5.76
N LYS A 37 16.40 -19.27 -6.81
CA LYS A 37 15.87 -17.91 -6.73
C LYS A 37 14.64 -17.92 -5.84
N PRO A 38 14.62 -17.23 -4.67
CA PRO A 38 13.38 -17.02 -3.96
C PRO A 38 12.49 -16.14 -4.83
N THR A 39 11.38 -16.70 -5.29
CA THR A 39 10.34 -15.97 -6.02
C THR A 39 9.69 -14.99 -5.05
N VAL A 40 10.11 -13.72 -5.09
CA VAL A 40 9.37 -12.65 -4.44
C VAL A 40 8.08 -12.45 -5.24
N ALA A 41 6.95 -12.63 -4.57
CA ALA A 41 5.63 -12.46 -5.16
C ALA A 41 5.45 -11.01 -5.69
N PRO A 42 4.69 -10.80 -6.76
CA PRO A 42 4.32 -9.46 -7.20
C PRO A 42 3.60 -8.75 -6.05
N PHE A 43 4.12 -7.61 -5.61
CA PHE A 43 3.62 -6.87 -4.47
C PHE A 43 2.27 -6.21 -4.82
N THR A 44 1.36 -6.26 -3.87
CA THR A 44 0.15 -5.45 -3.84
C THR A 44 0.52 -4.11 -3.23
N ILE A 45 0.09 -3.00 -3.82
CA ILE A 45 0.12 -1.70 -3.14
C ILE A 45 -0.83 -1.86 -1.94
N ILE A 46 -0.26 -2.01 -0.74
CA ILE A 46 -1.04 -2.23 0.48
C ILE A 46 -1.63 -0.88 0.89
N THR A 47 -2.82 -0.61 0.38
CA THR A 47 -3.79 0.25 1.06
C THR A 47 -4.51 -0.64 2.07
N GLY A 48 -4.62 -0.17 3.32
CA GLY A 48 -5.04 -0.98 4.46
C GLY A 48 -6.40 -1.68 4.28
N PRO A 49 -6.66 -2.79 4.98
CA PRO A 49 -7.96 -3.45 4.96
C PRO A 49 -9.06 -2.59 5.60
N SER A 50 -10.15 -2.37 4.84
CA SER A 50 -11.38 -1.72 5.28
C SER A 50 -11.92 -2.32 6.58
N SER A 51 -12.05 -1.50 7.62
CA SER A 51 -12.81 -1.84 8.83
C SER A 51 -14.05 -0.95 8.91
N THR A 52 -15.19 -1.50 8.51
CA THR A 52 -16.50 -0.84 8.65
C THR A 52 -16.91 -0.85 10.12
N THR A 53 -16.96 0.32 10.75
CA THR A 53 -17.79 0.53 11.95
C THR A 53 -18.47 1.88 11.84
N THR A 54 -19.70 1.85 11.32
CA THR A 54 -20.57 3.01 11.15
C THR A 54 -21.08 3.47 12.52
N THR A 55 -20.62 4.62 13.00
CA THR A 55 -21.33 5.39 14.03
C THR A 55 -21.87 6.66 13.38
N THR A 56 -23.15 6.63 13.02
CA THR A 56 -23.85 7.75 12.41
C THR A 56 -24.08 8.84 13.45
N THR A 57 -23.36 9.96 13.34
CA THR A 57 -23.77 11.21 14.00
C THR A 57 -24.10 12.21 12.90
N THR A 58 -25.39 12.36 12.61
CA THR A 58 -25.90 13.24 11.57
C THR A 58 -25.89 14.68 12.08
N THR A 59 -24.89 15.48 11.71
CA THR A 59 -25.02 16.94 11.72
C THR A 59 -25.30 17.39 10.29
N SER A 60 -26.57 17.68 10.00
CA SER A 60 -27.01 18.31 8.76
C SER A 60 -26.39 19.69 8.65
N ARG A 61 -25.52 19.92 7.66
CA ARG A 61 -25.08 21.25 7.25
C ARG A 61 -25.59 21.49 5.83
N ASP A 62 -26.22 22.65 5.64
CA ASP A 62 -26.99 23.05 4.46
C ASP A 62 -26.26 22.83 3.13
N GLN A 63 -26.99 22.22 2.20
CA GLN A 63 -26.53 21.86 0.86
C GLN A 63 -26.86 22.97 -0.15
N THR A 64 -25.95 23.94 -0.27
CA THR A 64 -25.95 24.89 -1.39
C THR A 64 -24.50 25.27 -1.73
N GLY A 65 -23.77 24.32 -2.35
CA GLY A 65 -22.37 24.48 -2.77
C GLY A 65 -21.54 23.22 -2.54
N ALA A 66 -21.90 22.12 -3.21
CA ALA A 66 -21.33 20.78 -3.00
C ALA A 66 -19.84 20.73 -3.38
N GLY A 67 -18.96 21.03 -2.44
CA GLY A 67 -17.51 20.83 -2.50
C GLY A 67 -17.00 20.32 -1.16
N LEU A 68 -15.79 19.78 -1.14
CA LEU A 68 -15.12 19.46 0.12
C LEU A 68 -15.00 20.74 0.99
N PRO A 69 -15.03 20.60 2.33
CA PRO A 69 -14.71 21.73 3.20
C PRO A 69 -13.32 22.26 2.83
N PRO A 70 -12.98 23.53 3.11
CA PRO A 70 -11.62 24.02 2.90
C PRO A 70 -10.62 23.15 3.67
N MET A 71 -9.83 22.34 2.95
CA MET A 71 -8.88 21.40 3.55
C MET A 71 -7.48 21.99 3.43
N LYS A 72 -7.00 22.77 4.42
CA LYS A 72 -5.60 23.22 4.44
C LYS A 72 -4.67 22.14 4.99
N HIS A 73 -5.17 21.37 5.94
CA HIS A 73 -4.51 20.24 6.56
C HIS A 73 -5.56 19.16 6.78
N PHE A 74 -5.28 17.94 6.37
CA PHE A 74 -6.18 16.80 6.56
C PHE A 74 -5.38 15.52 6.69
N ARG A 75 -6.04 14.50 7.21
CA ARG A 75 -5.46 13.17 7.42
C ARG A 75 -6.33 12.10 6.78
N ILE A 76 -5.69 11.15 6.10
CA ILE A 76 -6.31 9.91 5.59
C ILE A 76 -5.77 8.73 6.41
N GLY A 77 -6.64 7.79 6.77
CA GLY A 77 -6.30 6.61 7.55
C GLY A 77 -6.18 6.88 9.05
N GLY A 78 -5.45 6.01 9.75
CA GLY A 78 -5.36 6.01 11.20
C GLY A 78 -6.36 5.09 11.89
N ASP A 79 -7.07 4.28 11.12
CA ASP A 79 -7.54 2.97 11.57
C ASP A 79 -6.33 2.05 11.79
N SER A 80 -6.44 1.08 12.71
CA SER A 80 -5.28 0.34 13.27
C SER A 80 -4.45 -0.48 12.27
N TYR A 81 -4.84 -0.48 10.99
CA TYR A 81 -4.29 -1.33 9.93
C TYR A 81 -3.93 -0.53 8.67
N GLY A 82 -2.96 0.37 8.76
CA GLY A 82 -2.41 1.02 7.58
C GLY A 82 -1.54 2.24 7.88
N PRO A 83 -0.93 2.83 6.85
CA PRO A 83 -0.22 4.10 6.99
C PRO A 83 -1.18 5.24 7.32
N VAL A 84 -0.74 6.15 8.17
CA VAL A 84 -1.40 7.44 8.38
C VAL A 84 -0.83 8.42 7.38
N GLN A 85 -1.68 9.05 6.58
CA GLN A 85 -1.28 10.05 5.58
C GLN A 85 -1.65 11.44 6.09
N ASP A 86 -0.66 12.29 6.29
CA ASP A 86 -0.82 13.66 6.76
C ASP A 86 -0.57 14.62 5.58
N CYS A 87 -1.60 15.35 5.18
CA CYS A 87 -1.66 16.07 3.91
C CYS A 87 -1.89 17.56 4.09
N HIS A 88 -1.14 18.37 3.37
CA HIS A 88 -1.27 19.83 3.34
C HIS A 88 -1.66 20.31 1.94
N VAL A 89 -2.53 21.32 1.88
CA VAL A 89 -2.96 21.95 0.63
C VAL A 89 -2.56 23.41 0.61
N ALA A 90 -1.87 23.80 -0.46
CA ALA A 90 -1.55 25.19 -0.78
C ALA A 90 -2.15 25.50 -2.16
N ASP A 91 -3.16 26.38 -2.19
CA ASP A 91 -4.02 26.64 -3.36
C ASP A 91 -4.70 25.37 -3.87
N THR A 92 -4.12 24.73 -4.89
CA THR A 92 -4.55 23.44 -5.42
C THR A 92 -3.49 22.36 -5.27
N ALA A 93 -2.25 22.71 -4.90
CA ALA A 93 -1.17 21.75 -4.73
C ALA A 93 -1.34 21.00 -3.40
N VAL A 94 -1.18 19.68 -3.45
CA VAL A 94 -1.22 18.82 -2.27
C VAL A 94 0.10 18.12 -2.09
N THR A 95 0.57 18.12 -0.85
CA THR A 95 1.70 17.29 -0.41
C THR A 95 1.25 16.47 0.78
N CYS A 96 1.46 15.15 0.74
CA CYS A 96 1.27 14.28 1.88
C CYS A 96 2.56 13.59 2.29
N THR A 97 2.68 13.31 3.57
CA THR A 97 3.65 12.37 4.13
C THR A 97 2.89 11.21 4.77
N ALA A 98 3.45 10.01 4.68
CA ALA A 98 2.84 8.84 5.27
C ALA A 98 3.83 8.03 6.07
N SER A 99 3.40 7.63 7.27
CA SER A 99 4.14 6.76 8.17
C SER A 99 3.26 5.58 8.57
N TRP A 100 3.89 4.43 8.79
CA TRP A 100 3.22 3.25 9.30
C TRP A 100 4.03 2.67 10.45
N ASP A 101 3.48 2.73 11.67
CA ASP A 101 4.20 2.33 12.89
C ASP A 101 4.51 0.84 12.95
N ARG A 102 3.71 0.02 12.26
CA ARG A 102 3.86 -1.44 12.21
C ARG A 102 3.62 -1.94 10.79
N PRO A 103 4.56 -1.68 9.87
CA PRO A 103 4.39 -2.08 8.50
C PRO A 103 4.44 -3.60 8.38
N TYR A 104 3.54 -4.15 7.57
CA TYR A 104 3.50 -5.59 7.34
C TYR A 104 4.73 -5.99 6.50
N GLN A 105 5.50 -6.98 6.99
CA GLN A 105 6.70 -7.54 6.32
C GLN A 105 7.90 -6.61 6.19
N ALA A 106 7.76 -5.30 6.40
CA ALA A 106 8.85 -4.33 6.38
C ALA A 106 9.30 -3.99 7.81
N ASP A 107 10.55 -3.57 7.94
CA ASP A 107 11.07 -2.95 9.16
C ASP A 107 10.68 -1.47 9.23
N THR A 108 10.69 -0.79 8.08
CA THR A 108 10.33 0.62 7.98
C THR A 108 9.45 0.90 6.77
N TYR A 109 8.65 1.95 6.89
CA TYR A 109 7.80 2.46 5.82
C TYR A 109 7.79 3.99 5.87
N THR A 110 8.07 4.59 4.72
CA THR A 110 7.77 6.00 4.47
C THR A 110 7.04 6.11 3.13
N GLY A 111 6.05 6.98 3.08
CA GLY A 111 5.33 7.31 1.85
C GLY A 111 5.24 8.82 1.67
N SER A 112 5.11 9.26 0.43
CA SER A 112 4.80 10.65 0.12
C SER A 112 3.87 10.75 -1.09
N PHE A 113 3.08 11.81 -1.10
CA PHE A 113 2.23 12.14 -2.23
C PHE A 113 2.51 13.56 -2.66
N THR A 114 2.54 13.79 -3.97
CA THR A 114 2.51 15.13 -4.55
C THR A 114 1.50 15.15 -5.68
N GLY A 115 0.59 16.12 -5.66
CA GLY A 115 -0.48 16.19 -6.64
C GLY A 115 -1.28 17.47 -6.54
N THR A 116 -2.50 17.42 -7.07
CA THR A 116 -3.46 18.53 -7.00
C THR A 116 -4.81 18.06 -6.48
N LEU A 117 -5.52 18.96 -5.79
CA LEU A 117 -6.90 18.79 -5.32
C LEU A 117 -7.83 19.66 -6.16
N SER A 118 -8.89 19.05 -6.71
CA SER A 118 -9.95 19.74 -7.44
C SER A 118 -11.30 19.08 -7.14
N GLY A 119 -12.22 19.87 -6.58
CA GLY A 119 -13.54 19.37 -6.15
C GLY A 119 -13.42 18.25 -5.11
N PHE A 120 -13.79 17.03 -5.50
CA PHE A 120 -13.73 15.82 -4.66
C PHE A 120 -12.56 14.90 -5.00
N THR A 121 -11.64 15.35 -5.85
CA THR A 121 -10.62 14.49 -6.44
C THR A 121 -9.24 15.05 -6.17
N MET A 122 -8.35 14.19 -5.66
CA MET A 122 -6.93 14.48 -5.54
C MET A 122 -6.15 13.55 -6.48
N THR A 123 -5.35 14.10 -7.39
CA THR A 123 -4.61 13.33 -8.38
C THR A 123 -3.14 13.68 -8.34
N GLY A 124 -2.27 12.68 -8.39
CA GLY A 124 -0.84 12.89 -8.32
C GLY A 124 -0.06 11.59 -8.33
N THR A 125 1.12 11.63 -7.74
CA THR A 125 2.03 10.48 -7.64
C THR A 125 2.24 10.14 -6.18
N TRP A 126 2.00 8.88 -5.84
CA TRP A 126 2.39 8.27 -4.58
C TRP A 126 3.77 7.63 -4.71
N THR A 127 4.67 7.92 -3.79
CA THR A 127 5.96 7.23 -3.70
C THR A 127 6.11 6.58 -2.34
N THR A 128 6.81 5.46 -2.29
CA THR A 128 7.16 4.82 -1.01
C THR A 128 8.62 4.45 -0.98
N HIS A 129 9.17 4.43 0.22
CA HIS A 129 10.44 3.82 0.53
C HIS A 129 10.24 2.89 1.73
N GLN A 130 10.58 1.63 1.53
CA GLN A 130 10.47 0.57 2.54
C GLN A 130 11.81 -0.11 2.71
N THR A 131 12.12 -0.52 3.93
CA THR A 131 13.27 -1.38 4.22
C THR A 131 12.79 -2.61 4.98
N GLY A 132 13.51 -3.71 4.84
CA GLY A 132 13.27 -4.89 5.67
C GLY A 132 14.37 -5.92 5.52
N HIS A 133 14.08 -7.12 6.02
CA HIS A 133 14.96 -8.27 5.94
C HIS A 133 14.22 -9.52 5.45
N ASP A 134 14.96 -10.50 4.94
CA ASP A 134 14.37 -11.81 4.60
C ASP A 134 14.00 -12.56 5.88
N ALA A 135 12.81 -13.16 5.91
CA ALA A 135 12.31 -13.87 7.08
C ALA A 135 13.16 -15.10 7.46
N ASN A 136 13.85 -15.71 6.49
CA ASN A 136 14.69 -16.89 6.69
C ASN A 136 16.19 -16.55 6.83
N ASP A 137 16.59 -15.35 6.39
CA ASP A 137 17.93 -14.81 6.63
C ASP A 137 17.85 -13.32 7.00
N PRO A 138 17.76 -12.98 8.31
CA PRO A 138 17.67 -11.60 8.76
C PRO A 138 18.86 -10.71 8.38
N ARG A 139 19.99 -11.29 7.91
CA ARG A 139 21.13 -10.53 7.40
C ARG A 139 20.99 -10.18 5.92
N CYS A 140 20.00 -10.74 5.23
CA CYS A 140 19.65 -10.37 3.87
C CYS A 140 18.70 -9.19 3.94
N LEU A 141 19.26 -7.99 3.79
CA LEU A 141 18.53 -6.74 3.86
C LEU A 141 17.98 -6.40 2.48
N TRP A 142 16.79 -5.84 2.44
CA TRP A 142 16.19 -5.31 1.22
C TRP A 142 15.68 -3.89 1.44
N GLN A 143 15.68 -3.12 0.36
CA GLN A 143 15.06 -1.81 0.27
C GLN A 143 14.22 -1.77 -1.00
N THR A 144 13.00 -1.25 -0.92
CA THR A 144 12.10 -1.09 -2.05
C THR A 144 11.61 0.34 -2.17
N ASP A 145 11.81 0.92 -3.34
CA ASP A 145 11.28 2.21 -3.74
C ASP A 145 10.14 2.01 -4.74
N THR A 146 9.01 2.71 -4.57
CA THR A 146 7.89 2.68 -5.53
C THR A 146 7.47 4.08 -5.96
N SER A 147 6.88 4.17 -7.15
CA SER A 147 6.28 5.39 -7.70
C SER A 147 5.05 5.03 -8.51
N VAL A 148 3.88 5.52 -8.09
CA VAL A 148 2.59 5.09 -8.58
C VAL A 148 1.72 6.32 -8.87
N PRO A 149 1.14 6.45 -10.06
CA PRO A 149 0.11 7.45 -10.30
C PRO A 149 -1.16 7.07 -9.52
N THR A 150 -1.66 7.96 -8.67
CA THR A 150 -2.80 7.67 -7.78
C THR A 150 -3.82 8.81 -7.85
N THR A 151 -5.09 8.42 -7.84
CA THR A 151 -6.24 9.32 -7.70
C THR A 151 -7.03 8.94 -6.47
N PHE A 152 -7.21 9.88 -5.55
CA PHE A 152 -8.10 9.76 -4.40
C PHE A 152 -9.43 10.44 -4.70
N GLN A 153 -10.53 9.74 -4.44
CA GLN A 153 -11.88 10.24 -4.59
C GLN A 153 -12.55 10.32 -3.22
N PHE A 154 -12.82 11.54 -2.78
CA PHE A 154 -13.39 11.84 -1.48
C PHE A 154 -14.91 11.85 -1.53
N SER A 155 -15.51 11.34 -0.46
CA SER A 155 -16.94 11.38 -0.22
C SER A 155 -17.25 12.28 0.97
N LEU A 156 -18.41 12.94 0.95
CA LEU A 156 -18.88 13.81 2.03
C LEU A 156 -19.24 13.06 3.32
N ASP A 157 -19.28 11.73 3.27
CA ASP A 157 -19.48 10.85 4.43
C ASP A 157 -18.20 10.65 5.26
N GLY A 158 -17.08 11.28 4.87
CA GLY A 158 -15.80 11.14 5.57
C GLY A 158 -14.97 9.95 5.09
N THR A 159 -15.31 9.35 3.95
CA THR A 159 -14.53 8.28 3.32
C THR A 159 -13.80 8.74 2.07
N VAL A 160 -12.71 8.04 1.75
CA VAL A 160 -11.92 8.23 0.53
C VAL A 160 -11.57 6.88 -0.06
N VAL A 161 -11.67 6.76 -1.37
CA VAL A 161 -11.23 5.61 -2.17
C VAL A 161 -10.03 6.03 -3.00
N ASP A 162 -9.05 5.16 -3.18
CA ASP A 162 -7.93 5.41 -4.07
C ASP A 162 -7.95 4.48 -5.28
N HIS A 163 -7.59 5.04 -6.43
CA HIS A 163 -7.39 4.35 -7.69
C HIS A 163 -5.95 4.59 -8.13
N SER A 164 -5.15 3.54 -8.05
CA SER A 164 -3.74 3.54 -8.42
C SER A 164 -3.57 2.92 -9.80
N GLY A 165 -2.91 3.64 -10.70
CA GLY A 165 -2.49 3.10 -11.99
C GLY A 165 -1.29 2.15 -11.86
N PRO A 166 -0.79 1.60 -12.97
CA PRO A 166 0.44 0.80 -12.98
C PRO A 166 1.62 1.61 -12.42
N GLY A 167 2.27 1.07 -11.39
CA GLY A 167 3.36 1.74 -10.66
C GLY A 167 4.72 1.16 -10.98
N GLN A 168 5.76 1.98 -10.95
CA GLN A 168 7.15 1.52 -11.04
C GLN A 168 7.65 1.13 -9.66
N TRP A 169 8.51 0.12 -9.61
CA TRP A 169 9.16 -0.30 -8.38
C TRP A 169 10.58 -0.75 -8.63
N ARG A 170 11.40 -0.66 -7.58
CA ARG A 170 12.78 -1.12 -7.57
C ARG A 170 13.12 -1.66 -6.20
N THR A 171 13.70 -2.85 -6.15
CA THR A 171 14.21 -3.45 -4.92
C THR A 171 15.71 -3.69 -5.04
N THR A 172 16.46 -3.27 -4.04
CA THR A 172 17.89 -3.56 -3.90
C THR A 172 18.10 -4.47 -2.68
N ARG A 173 18.99 -5.46 -2.81
CA ARG A 173 19.36 -6.40 -1.74
C ARG A 173 20.81 -6.23 -1.33
N SER A 174 21.09 -6.40 -0.04
CA SER A 174 22.42 -6.24 0.56
C SER A 174 22.61 -7.11 1.81
N GLY A 175 23.83 -7.12 2.37
CA GLY A 175 24.18 -7.93 3.53
C GLY A 175 24.63 -9.34 3.13
N SER A 176 23.92 -10.37 3.60
CA SER A 176 24.21 -11.77 3.22
C SER A 176 23.72 -12.15 1.81
N CYS A 177 22.92 -11.30 1.19
CA CYS A 177 22.43 -11.44 -0.17
C CYS A 177 22.77 -10.18 -1.00
N THR A 178 22.72 -10.28 -2.33
CA THR A 178 22.98 -9.16 -3.23
C THR A 178 22.09 -9.22 -4.46
N GLY A 179 21.86 -8.06 -5.07
CA GLY A 179 21.16 -7.96 -6.35
C GLY A 179 20.18 -6.80 -6.40
N GLN A 180 19.65 -6.57 -7.58
CA GLN A 180 18.64 -5.56 -7.84
C GLN A 180 17.57 -6.13 -8.78
N GLU A 181 16.34 -5.70 -8.57
CA GLU A 181 15.20 -6.03 -9.40
C GLU A 181 14.29 -4.80 -9.52
N SER A 182 13.54 -4.74 -10.61
CA SER A 182 12.60 -3.66 -10.87
C SER A 182 11.51 -4.14 -11.80
N GLY A 183 10.41 -3.41 -11.86
CA GLY A 183 9.36 -3.67 -12.82
C GLY A 183 8.18 -2.72 -12.67
N THR A 184 7.02 -3.20 -13.10
CA THR A 184 5.76 -2.47 -13.07
C THR A 184 4.72 -3.29 -12.30
N SER A 185 4.04 -2.70 -11.32
CA SER A 185 2.85 -3.28 -10.70
C SER A 185 1.63 -3.11 -11.60
N SER A 186 0.61 -3.95 -11.40
CA SER A 186 -0.71 -3.69 -11.97
C SER A 186 -1.35 -2.47 -11.32
N ALA A 187 -2.39 -1.95 -11.96
CA ALA A 187 -3.32 -1.03 -11.31
C ALA A 187 -3.97 -1.71 -10.09
N ALA A 188 -4.40 -0.89 -9.13
CA ALA A 188 -5.04 -1.33 -7.89
C ALA A 188 -6.06 -0.29 -7.42
N GLU A 189 -6.97 -0.73 -6.57
CA GLU A 189 -7.93 0.14 -5.88
C GLU A 189 -7.86 -0.14 -4.38
N GLY A 190 -8.09 0.89 -3.58
CA GLY A 190 -8.02 0.83 -2.13
C GLY A 190 -9.11 1.63 -1.42
N GLY A 191 -9.27 1.33 -0.13
CA GLY A 191 -10.34 1.89 0.70
C GLY A 191 -11.67 1.11 0.63
N PRO A 192 -12.78 1.70 1.08
CA PRO A 192 -12.89 3.05 1.65
C PRO A 192 -12.09 3.23 2.94
N THR A 193 -11.34 4.33 3.03
CA THR A 193 -10.56 4.72 4.21
C THR A 193 -11.15 5.99 4.81
N ALA A 194 -11.11 6.14 6.13
CA ALA A 194 -11.56 7.38 6.78
C ALA A 194 -10.63 8.55 6.46
N TRP A 195 -11.19 9.75 6.33
CA TRP A 195 -10.42 11.00 6.30
C TRP A 195 -11.05 12.05 7.22
N LYS A 196 -10.24 13.01 7.67
CA LYS A 196 -10.70 14.15 8.47
C LYS A 196 -9.84 15.38 8.24
N VAL A 197 -10.47 16.54 8.29
CA VAL A 197 -9.77 17.84 8.33
C VAL A 197 -9.11 18.00 9.70
N LEU A 198 -7.92 18.59 9.71
CA LEU A 198 -7.19 18.98 10.91
C LEU A 198 -7.12 20.52 10.96
N ASP A 199 -7.14 21.08 12.17
CA ASP A 199 -7.07 22.53 12.42
C ASP A 199 -5.63 23.06 12.34
#